data_AF-A0A945A3L9-F1
#
_entry.id   AF-A0A945A3L9-F1
#
_cell.length_a   1.000
_cell.length_b   1.000
_cell.length_c   1.000
_cell.angle_alpha   90.00
_cell.angle_beta   90.00
_cell.angle_gamma   90.00
#
_symmetry.space_group_name_H-M   'P 1'
#
loop_
_entity.id
_entity.type
_entity.pdbx_description
1 polymer ?
#
loop_
_entity_poly.entity_id
_entity_poly.type
_entity_poly.pdbx_seq_one_letter_code
_entity_poly.pdbx_strand_id
1 'polypeptide(L)'
;MPDLYQIILVANNVNRLAKFYRDALGFEITYPESATDLSKESWVTLNSGSCQLAIHGGGEVRTSGSVILSIKVDDLEFATFDLKKKGSTLNQSTK
;
A
#
# COMPACT_ATOMS: atom_id res chain seq x y z
N MET A 1 -15.36 2.18 -7.02
CA MET A 1 -15.44 3.08 -5.86
C MET A 1 -14.03 3.59 -5.59
N PRO A 2 -13.81 4.83 -5.14
CA PRO A 2 -12.50 5.16 -4.58
C PRO A 2 -12.31 4.28 -3.34
N ASP A 3 -11.26 3.45 -3.33
CA ASP A 3 -11.01 2.54 -2.21
C ASP A 3 -10.80 3.35 -0.93
N LEU A 4 -11.67 3.16 0.07
CA LEU A 4 -11.59 3.85 1.36
C LEU A 4 -10.24 3.57 2.05
N TYR A 5 -9.71 2.36 1.84
CA TYR A 5 -8.47 1.93 2.46
C TYR A 5 -7.61 1.12 1.49
N GLN A 6 -6.30 1.20 1.70
CA GLN A 6 -5.27 0.44 1.02
C GLN A 6 -4.45 -0.32 2.05
N ILE A 7 -4.19 -1.60 1.78
CA ILE A 7 -3.26 -2.42 2.55
C ILE A 7 -1.91 -2.36 1.83
N ILE A 8 -0.85 -1.94 2.51
CA ILE A 8 0.51 -1.88 1.94
C ILE A 8 1.38 -2.94 2.63
N LEU A 9 1.95 -3.82 1.81
CA LEU A 9 2.95 -4.81 2.20
C LEU A 9 4.34 -4.32 1.82
N VAL A 10 5.30 -4.46 2.74
CA VAL A 10 6.71 -4.21 2.44
C VAL A 10 7.37 -5.50 2.01
N ALA A 11 8.06 -5.50 0.86
CA ALA A 11 8.66 -6.70 0.31
C ALA A 11 10.10 -6.46 -0.17
N ASN A 12 10.99 -7.43 0.11
CA ASN A 12 12.35 -7.45 -0.46
C ASN A 12 12.34 -7.70 -1.98
N ASN A 13 11.30 -8.37 -2.49
CA ASN A 13 11.14 -8.66 -3.91
C ASN A 13 9.69 -8.38 -4.31
N VAL A 14 9.45 -7.15 -4.73
CA VAL A 14 8.13 -6.64 -5.15
C VAL A 14 7.57 -7.48 -6.29
N ASN A 15 8.37 -7.70 -7.34
CA ASN A 15 7.99 -8.49 -8.51
C ASN A 15 7.49 -9.89 -8.14
N ARG A 16 8.24 -10.61 -7.28
CA ARG A 16 7.87 -11.97 -6.86
C ARG A 16 6.55 -11.97 -6.08
N LEU A 17 6.37 -11.04 -5.14
CA LEU A 17 5.16 -11.01 -4.32
C LEU A 17 3.94 -10.55 -5.12
N ALA A 18 4.09 -9.56 -6.01
CA ALA A 18 3.03 -9.12 -6.91
C ALA A 18 2.56 -10.26 -7.82
N LYS A 19 3.50 -11.01 -8.41
CA LYS A 19 3.18 -12.20 -9.21
C LYS A 19 2.49 -13.27 -8.40
N PHE A 20 2.87 -13.49 -7.14
CA PHE A 20 2.15 -14.43 -6.28
C PHE A 20 0.67 -14.05 -6.13
N TYR A 21 0.36 -12.80 -5.78
CA TYR A 21 -1.04 -12.37 -5.63
C TYR A 21 -1.82 -12.39 -6.94
N ARG A 22 -1.20 -12.00 -8.05
CA ARG A 22 -1.80 -12.08 -9.39
C ARG A 22 -2.05 -13.54 -9.81
N ASP A 23 -1.04 -14.38 -9.75
CA ASP A 23 -1.07 -15.73 -10.34
C ASP A 23 -1.79 -16.74 -9.44
N ALA A 24 -1.68 -16.61 -8.11
CA ALA A 24 -2.30 -17.54 -7.17
C ALA A 24 -3.71 -17.13 -6.75
N LEU A 25 -4.00 -15.83 -6.62
CA LEU A 25 -5.30 -15.32 -6.18
C LEU A 25 -6.11 -14.63 -7.29
N GLY A 26 -5.51 -14.40 -8.46
CA GLY A 26 -6.19 -13.78 -9.59
C GLY A 26 -6.37 -12.27 -9.47
N PHE A 27 -5.62 -11.59 -8.59
CA PHE A 27 -5.74 -10.14 -8.45
C PHE A 27 -5.24 -9.41 -9.69
N GLU A 28 -5.98 -8.40 -10.12
CA GLU A 28 -5.60 -7.56 -11.25
C GLU A 28 -4.54 -6.54 -10.81
N ILE A 29 -3.45 -6.42 -11.56
CA ILE A 29 -2.47 -5.34 -11.36
C ILE A 29 -3.08 -4.06 -11.91
N THR A 30 -3.26 -3.07 -11.03
CA THR A 30 -3.79 -1.75 -11.38
C THR A 30 -2.69 -0.70 -11.57
N TYR A 31 -1.49 -0.95 -11.03
CA TYR A 31 -0.31 -0.13 -11.29
C TYR A 31 0.98 -0.96 -11.16
N PRO A 32 1.97 -0.77 -12.06
CA PRO A 32 1.87 0.01 -13.29
C PRO A 32 0.91 -0.62 -14.31
N GLU A 33 0.24 0.22 -15.09
CA GLU A 33 -0.73 -0.23 -16.10
C GLU A 33 -0.05 -1.12 -17.14
N SER A 34 -0.67 -2.26 -17.46
CA SER A 34 -0.23 -3.17 -18.54
C SER A 34 1.22 -3.68 -18.44
N ALA A 35 1.83 -3.68 -17.26
CA ALA A 35 3.21 -4.11 -17.10
C ALA A 35 3.35 -5.64 -17.15
N THR A 36 4.05 -6.12 -18.19
CA THR A 36 4.46 -7.53 -18.32
C THR A 36 5.71 -7.84 -17.49
N ASP A 37 6.54 -6.83 -17.21
CA ASP A 37 7.72 -6.92 -16.34
C ASP A 37 7.64 -5.91 -15.19
N LEU A 38 7.74 -6.41 -13.95
CA LEU A 38 7.74 -5.62 -12.72
C LEU A 38 9.12 -5.61 -12.06
N SER A 39 10.17 -6.11 -12.72
CA SER A 39 11.50 -6.31 -12.14
C SER A 39 12.14 -5.03 -11.60
N LYS A 40 11.77 -3.87 -12.16
CA LYS A 40 12.29 -2.55 -11.79
C LYS A 40 11.36 -1.76 -10.86
N GLU A 41 10.18 -2.29 -10.57
CA GLU A 41 9.17 -1.57 -9.81
C GLU A 41 9.43 -1.66 -8.31
N SER A 42 9.49 -0.50 -7.66
CA SER A 42 9.52 -0.37 -6.20
C SER A 42 8.12 -0.21 -5.60
N TRP A 43 7.08 -0.13 -6.44
CA TRP A 43 5.69 0.01 -6.03
C TRP A 43 4.75 -0.66 -7.04
N VAL A 44 3.89 -1.56 -6.57
CA VAL A 44 2.86 -2.21 -7.38
C VAL A 44 1.54 -2.13 -6.64
N THR A 45 0.44 -1.83 -7.34
CA THR A 45 -0.91 -1.94 -6.78
C THR A 45 -1.72 -3.01 -7.49
N LEU A 46 -2.53 -3.72 -6.71
CA LEU A 46 -3.45 -4.74 -7.18
C LEU A 46 -4.86 -4.48 -6.64
N ASN A 47 -5.86 -4.81 -7.45
CA ASN A 47 -7.25 -4.85 -7.05
C ASN A 47 -7.56 -6.20 -6.37
N SER A 48 -7.84 -6.18 -5.08
CA SER A 48 -8.29 -7.36 -4.31
C SER A 48 -9.82 -7.51 -4.27
N GLY A 49 -10.55 -6.66 -4.99
CA GLY A 49 -12.00 -6.57 -5.01
C GLY A 49 -12.57 -5.71 -3.88
N SER A 50 -12.15 -5.96 -2.62
CA SER A 50 -12.67 -5.23 -1.45
C SER A 50 -11.78 -4.07 -0.99
N CYS A 51 -10.52 -4.05 -1.43
CA CYS A 51 -9.57 -2.98 -1.15
C CYS A 51 -8.45 -2.96 -2.18
N GLN A 52 -7.65 -1.89 -2.16
CA GLN A 52 -6.40 -1.88 -2.90
C GLN A 52 -5.29 -2.54 -2.08
N LEU A 53 -4.59 -3.49 -2.69
CA LEU A 53 -3.36 -4.05 -2.15
C LEU A 53 -2.18 -3.35 -2.81
N ALA A 54 -1.26 -2.78 -2.03
CA ALA A 54 -0.01 -2.22 -2.52
C ALA A 54 1.17 -3.03 -2.01
N ILE A 55 2.20 -3.16 -2.83
CA ILE A 55 3.46 -3.82 -2.50
C ILE A 55 4.57 -2.82 -2.74
N HIS A 56 5.31 -2.49 -1.69
CA HIS A 56 6.39 -1.50 -1.73
C HIS A 56 7.75 -2.15 -1.42
N GLY A 57 8.73 -1.89 -2.28
CA GLY A 57 10.13 -2.17 -2.05
C GLY A 57 10.82 -0.91 -1.54
N GLY A 58 11.38 -0.97 -0.33
CA GLY A 58 12.08 0.19 0.25
C GLY A 58 12.16 0.25 1.78
N GLY A 59 11.43 -0.60 2.50
CA GLY A 59 11.60 -0.71 3.95
C GLY A 59 12.63 -1.77 4.31
N GLU A 60 13.37 -1.56 5.41
CA GLU A 60 13.96 -2.69 6.13
C GLU A 60 12.84 -3.70 6.37
N VAL A 61 12.92 -4.88 5.76
CA VAL A 61 12.04 -5.99 6.12
C VAL A 61 12.45 -6.40 7.52
N ARG A 62 11.89 -5.70 8.52
CA ARG A 62 11.85 -6.19 9.88
C ARG A 62 11.21 -7.57 9.75
N THR A 63 11.91 -8.57 10.24
CA THR A 63 11.69 -10.00 10.01
C THR A 63 10.31 -10.54 10.45
N SER A 64 9.35 -9.66 10.75
CA SER A 64 7.95 -9.94 10.98
C SER A 64 7.05 -8.82 10.40
N GLY A 65 6.42 -9.07 9.25
CA GLY A 65 5.01 -8.70 9.03
C GLY A 65 4.56 -7.25 9.21
N SER A 66 5.35 -6.26 8.81
CA SER A 66 4.86 -4.87 8.81
C SER A 66 3.83 -4.68 7.69
N VAL A 67 2.55 -4.64 8.08
CA VAL A 67 1.43 -4.22 7.24
C VAL A 67 1.10 -2.78 7.58
N ILE A 68 0.99 -1.93 6.57
CA ILE A 68 0.50 -0.57 6.74
C ILE A 68 -0.93 -0.51 6.23
N LEU A 69 -1.85 -0.03 7.06
CA LEU A 69 -3.20 0.34 6.63
C LEU A 69 -3.21 1.84 6.32
N SER A 70 -3.44 2.17 5.06
CA SER A 70 -3.66 3.54 4.62
C SER A 70 -5.16 3.79 4.50
N ILE A 71 -5.66 4.85 5.12
CA ILE A 71 -7.06 5.27 5.01
C ILE A 71 -7.05 6.59 4.24
N LYS A 72 -7.80 6.64 3.15
CA LYS A 72 -7.97 7.88 2.40
C LYS A 72 -8.95 8.78 3.14
N VAL A 73 -8.58 10.04 3.29
CA VAL A 73 -9.42 11.09 3.86
C VAL A 73 -9.59 12.20 2.82
N ASP A 74 -10.77 12.79 2.75
CA ASP A 74 -11.05 13.90 1.83
C ASP A 74 -10.36 15.20 2.28
N ASP A 75 -10.22 15.39 3.59
CA ASP A 75 -9.55 16.53 4.22
C ASP A 75 -8.51 16.05 5.24
N LEU A 76 -7.24 16.06 4.81
CA LEU A 76 -6.12 15.62 5.63
C LEU A 76 -5.83 16.59 6.78
N GLU A 77 -6.02 17.89 6.57
CA GLU A 77 -5.75 18.92 7.58
C GLU A 77 -6.76 18.80 8.72
N PHE A 78 -8.05 18.67 8.39
CA PHE A 78 -9.11 18.46 9.36
C PHE A 78 -8.90 17.14 10.13
N ALA A 79 -8.64 16.03 9.44
CA ALA A 79 -8.36 14.75 10.10
C ALA A 79 -7.16 14.83 11.06
N THR A 80 -6.10 15.52 10.64
CA THR A 80 -4.90 15.74 11.46
C THR A 80 -5.22 16.57 12.70
N PHE A 81 -5.98 17.66 12.55
CA PHE A 81 -6.40 18.52 13.66
C PHE A 81 -7.21 17.74 14.69
N ASP A 82 -8.23 16.99 14.26
CA ASP A 82 -9.10 16.23 15.14
C ASP A 82 -8.36 15.11 15.89
N LEU A 83 -7.45 14.40 15.21
CA LEU A 83 -6.62 13.38 15.84
C LEU A 83 -5.69 13.97 16.91
N LYS A 84 -5.06 15.12 16.64
CA LYS A 84 -4.23 15.84 17.61
C LYS A 84 -5.07 16.31 18.81
N LYS A 85 -6.25 16.88 18.57
CA LYS A 85 -7.17 17.33 19.62
C LYS A 85 -7.60 16.18 20.54
N LYS A 86 -7.71 14.96 20.01
CA LYS A 86 -8.00 13.73 20.77
C LYS A 86 -6.76 13.13 21.47
N GLY A 87 -5.60 13.77 21.37
CA GLY A 87 -4.37 13.32 22.03
C GLY A 87 -3.60 12.22 21.27
N SER A 88 -3.88 12.03 19.97
CA SER A 88 -3.14 11.05 19.15
C SER A 88 -1.74 11.57 18.81
N THR A 89 -0.72 10.71 18.95
CA THR A 89 0.63 10.99 18.46
C THR A 89 0.67 10.80 16.95
N LEU A 90 1.02 11.85 16.21
CA LEU A 90 1.15 11.81 14.76
C LEU A 90 2.62 12.00 14.36
N ASN A 91 3.12 11.06 13.57
CA ASN A 91 4.41 11.20 12.90
C ASN A 91 4.16 11.70 11.47
N GLN A 92 4.71 12.85 11.12
CA GLN A 92 4.68 13.33 9.74
C GLN A 92 5.97 12.92 9.06
N SER A 93 5.85 12.17 7.97
CA SER A 93 6.95 11.91 7.05
C SER A 93 6.80 12.86 5.88
N THR A 94 7.64 13.90 5.83
CA THR A 94 7.84 14.68 4.62
C THR A 94 8.64 13.82 3.65
N LYS A 95 8.01 13.44 2.53
CA LYS A 95 8.73 12.95 1.36
C LYS A 95 9.46 14.10 0.67
#